data_AF-A0A139NQN1-F1
#
_entry.id   AF-A0A139NQN1-F1
#
_cell.length_a   1.000
_cell.length_b   1.000
_cell.length_c   1.000
_cell.angle_alpha   90.00
_cell.angle_beta   90.00
_cell.angle_gamma   90.00
#
_symmetry.space_group_name_H-M   'P 1'
#
loop_
_entity.id
_entity.type
_entity.pdbx_description
1 polymer ?
#
loop_
_entity_poly.entity_id
_entity_poly.type
_entity_poly.pdbx_seq_one_letter_code
_entity_poly.pdbx_strand_id
1 'polypeptide(L)' 'MNQNELNERLLLMRKQYMDNRENQTVSCQPSKQMKKIKKRIVELETERCHRIVDHEDVSVVDQKIVEQKRLFQELATKK' A
#
# COMPACT_ATOMS: atom_id res chain seq x y z
N MET A 1 18.68 -32.20 -22.62
CA MET A 1 17.46 -31.91 -21.85
C MET A 1 16.37 -32.82 -22.35
N ASN A 2 15.87 -33.70 -21.48
CA ASN A 2 14.77 -34.61 -21.76
C ASN A 2 13.43 -33.86 -21.65
N GLN A 3 12.40 -34.32 -22.37
CA GLN A 3 11.07 -33.69 -22.38
C GLN A 3 10.49 -33.52 -20.97
N ASN A 4 10.79 -34.46 -20.07
CA ASN A 4 10.35 -34.42 -18.68
C ASN A 4 11.02 -33.29 -17.87
N GLU A 5 12.32 -33.05 -18.11
CA GLU A 5 13.05 -31.95 -17.45
C GLU A 5 12.54 -30.58 -17.91
N LEU A 6 12.15 -30.48 -19.19
CA LEU A 6 11.54 -29.26 -19.73
C LEU A 6 10.16 -29.01 -19.11
N ASN A 7 9.34 -30.05 -18.99
CA ASN A 7 8.02 -29.95 -18.37
C ASN A 7 8.13 -29.55 -16.89
N GLU A 8 9.09 -30.11 -16.16
CA GLU A 8 9.33 -29.77 -14.75
C GLU A 8 9.82 -28.32 -14.60
N ARG A 9 10.72 -27.86 -15.47
CA ARG A 9 11.16 -26.46 -15.52
C ARG A 9 9.99 -25.51 -15.79
N LEU A 10 9.13 -25.84 -16.74
CA LEU A 10 7.94 -25.04 -17.09
C LEU A 10 6.94 -25.00 -15.94
N LEU A 11 6.72 -26.11 -15.23
CA LEU A 11 5.87 -26.16 -14.04
C LEU A 11 6.42 -25.30 -12.91
N LEU A 12 7.74 -25.35 -12.66
CA LEU A 12 8.41 -24.50 -11.66
C LEU A 12 8.28 -23.01 -12.01
N MET A 13 8.49 -22.64 -13.28
CA MET A 13 8.30 -21.25 -13.73
C MET A 13 6.83 -20.82 -13.60
N ARG A 14 5.88 -21.66 -13.99
CA ARG A 14 4.44 -21.37 -13.81
C ARG A 14 4.12 -21.12 -12.34
N LYS A 15 4.59 -21.97 -11.44
CA LYS A 15 4.39 -21.81 -9.99
C LYS A 15 5.01 -20.53 -9.44
N GLN A 16 6.23 -20.19 -9.89
CA GLN A 16 6.95 -19.00 -9.43
C GLN A 16 6.29 -17.68 -9.88
N TYR A 17 5.67 -17.64 -11.07
CA TYR A 17 5.14 -16.40 -11.64
C TYR A 17 3.62 -16.28 -11.61
N MET A 18 2.89 -17.40 -11.67
CA MET A 18 1.42 -17.40 -11.68
C MET A 18 0.87 -17.63 -10.28
N ASP A 19 1.30 -18.69 -9.60
CA ASP A 19 0.76 -19.05 -8.27
C ASP A 19 1.29 -18.09 -7.19
N ASN A 20 2.50 -17.55 -7.37
CA ASN A 20 3.06 -16.51 -6.50
C ASN A 20 2.45 -15.12 -6.72
N ARG A 21 1.66 -14.94 -7.80
CA ARG A 21 0.85 -13.73 -8.01
C ARG A 21 -0.36 -13.73 -7.08
N GLU A 22 -0.92 -14.91 -6.80
CA GLU A 22 -1.94 -15.08 -5.75
C GLU A 22 -1.35 -14.88 -4.34
N ASN A 23 -0.07 -15.24 -4.14
CA ASN A 23 0.65 -14.93 -2.90
C ASN A 23 1.06 -13.45 -2.75
N GLN A 24 1.22 -12.68 -3.84
CA GLN A 24 1.35 -11.22 -3.73
C GLN A 24 0.01 -10.55 -3.45
N THR A 25 -1.10 -11.19 -3.81
CA THR A 25 -2.42 -10.88 -3.29
C THR A 25 -2.72 -11.63 -1.99
N VAL A 26 -1.71 -11.99 -1.18
CA VAL A 26 -1.93 -12.34 0.24
C VAL A 26 -2.59 -11.13 0.86
N SER A 27 -3.92 -11.17 0.90
CA SER A 27 -4.79 -10.94 2.05
C SER A 27 -4.26 -9.96 3.11
N CYS A 28 -3.60 -8.90 2.69
CA CYS A 28 -3.33 -7.75 3.54
C CYS A 28 -4.57 -6.89 3.45
N GLN A 29 -5.72 -7.45 3.86
CA GLN A 29 -6.86 -6.59 4.15
C GLN A 29 -6.34 -5.57 5.16
N PRO A 30 -6.29 -4.27 4.81
CA PRO A 30 -5.82 -3.27 5.74
C PRO A 30 -6.66 -3.40 7.00
N SER A 31 -6.00 -3.45 8.15
CA SER A 31 -6.69 -3.51 9.43
C SER A 31 -7.72 -2.37 9.50
N LYS A 32 -8.78 -2.52 10.32
CA LYS A 32 -9.78 -1.46 10.50
C LYS A 32 -9.11 -0.11 10.83
N GLN A 33 -8.01 -0.13 11.58
CA GLN A 33 -7.20 1.05 11.88
C GLN A 33 -6.47 1.60 10.65
N MET A 34 -5.85 0.75 9.84
CA MET A 34 -5.16 1.13 8.62
C MET A 34 -6.12 1.74 7.57
N LYS A 35 -7.37 1.25 7.48
CA LYS A 35 -8.43 1.86 6.67
C LYS A 35 -8.82 3.26 7.18
N LYS A 36 -8.94 3.44 8.50
CA LYS A 36 -9.23 4.74 9.12
C LYS A 36 -8.12 5.76 8.84
N ILE A 37 -6.85 5.36 8.97
CA ILE A 37 -5.70 6.24 8.69
C ILE A 37 -5.68 6.63 7.21
N LYS A 38 -5.88 5.69 6.29
CA LYS A 38 -6.00 6.02 4.84
C LYS A 38 -7.10 7.04 4.57
N LYS A 39 -8.29 6.83 5.15
CA LYS A 39 -9.40 7.78 5.00
C LYS A 39 -9.00 9.17 5.53
N ARG A 40 -8.35 9.22 6.69
CA ARG A 40 -7.89 10.47 7.30
C ARG A 40 -6.86 11.21 6.45
N ILE A 41 -5.93 10.48 5.82
CA ILE A 41 -4.96 11.08 4.89
C ILE A 41 -5.70 11.74 3.72
N VAL A 42 -6.67 11.08 3.11
CA VAL A 42 -7.45 11.64 1.99
C VAL A 42 -8.23 12.89 2.40
N GLU A 43 -8.84 12.89 3.59
CA GLU A 43 -9.54 14.07 4.14
C GLU A 43 -8.57 15.26 4.30
N LEU A 44 -7.38 15.02 4.86
CA LEU A 44 -6.38 16.08 5.06
C LEU A 44 -5.79 16.60 3.74
N GLU A 45 -5.54 15.74 2.75
CA GLU A 45 -5.08 16.15 1.41
C GLU A 45 -6.15 16.98 0.68
N THR A 46 -7.43 16.69 0.93
CA THR A 46 -8.56 17.47 0.41
C THR A 46 -8.61 18.85 1.06
N GLU A 47 -8.50 18.91 2.40
CA GLU A 47 -8.41 20.18 3.14
C GLU A 47 -7.22 21.02 2.67
N ARG A 48 -6.05 20.39 2.51
CA ARG A 48 -4.84 21.02 1.99
C ARG A 48 -5.07 21.63 0.61
N CYS A 49 -5.73 20.90 -0.28
CA CYS A 49 -6.03 21.39 -1.62
C CYS A 49 -6.90 22.65 -1.60
N HIS A 50 -7.97 22.67 -0.80
CA HIS A 50 -8.82 23.86 -0.65
C HIS A 50 -8.03 25.05 -0.08
N ARG A 51 -7.24 24.84 0.98
CA ARG A 51 -6.40 25.90 1.57
C ARG A 51 -5.39 26.49 0.58
N ILE A 52 -4.80 25.67 -0.30
CA ILE A 52 -3.91 26.15 -1.36
C ILE A 52 -4.65 27.06 -2.33
N VAL A 53 -5.87 26.69 -2.72
CA VAL A 53 -6.73 27.50 -3.61
C VAL A 53 -7.08 28.83 -2.95
N ASP A 54 -7.36 28.83 -1.65
CA ASP A 54 -7.71 30.02 -0.87
C ASP A 54 -6.47 30.86 -0.45
N HIS A 55 -5.27 30.48 -0.90
CA HIS A 55 -3.99 31.11 -0.52
C HIS A 55 -3.73 31.14 0.99
N GLU A 56 -4.25 30.16 1.73
CA GLU A 56 -4.03 29.99 3.16
C GLU A 56 -2.76 29.20 3.48
N ASP A 57 -2.27 29.32 4.72
CA ASP A 57 -1.18 28.49 5.21
C ASP A 57 -1.60 27.02 5.35
N VAL A 58 -0.74 26.13 4.83
CA VAL A 58 -0.93 24.67 4.86
C VAL A 58 0.02 23.96 5.81
N SER A 59 0.94 24.67 6.47
CA SER A 59 2.00 24.08 7.29
C SER A 59 1.46 23.11 8.35
N VAL A 60 0.36 23.47 9.01
CA VAL A 60 -0.30 22.63 10.02
C VAL A 60 -0.93 21.37 9.41
N VAL A 61 -1.51 21.48 8.21
CA VAL A 61 -2.12 20.33 7.52
C VAL A 61 -1.04 19.39 7.02
N ASP A 62 0.08 19.93 6.53
CA ASP A 62 1.25 19.16 6.11
C ASP A 62 1.85 18.35 7.27
N GLN A 63 2.01 18.97 8.45
CA GLN A 63 2.46 18.26 9.65
C GLN A 63 1.53 17.09 10.01
N LYS A 64 0.21 17.30 9.95
CA LYS A 64 -0.79 16.25 10.21
C LYS A 64 -0.72 15.12 9.17
N ILE A 65 -0.50 15.44 7.90
CA ILE A 65 -0.35 14.44 6.83
C ILE A 65 0.90 13.59 7.07
N VAL A 66 2.03 14.21 7.40
CA VAL A 66 3.28 13.50 7.71
C VAL A 66 3.08 12.56 8.90
N GLU A 67 2.43 13.02 9.96
CA GLU A 67 2.14 12.18 11.12
C GLU A 67 1.24 10.98 10.78
N GLN A 68 0.16 11.18 10.01
CA GLN A 68 -0.71 10.08 9.59
C GLN A 68 0.01 9.09 8.67
N LYS A 69 0.90 9.56 7.78
CA LYS A 69 1.75 8.71 6.94
C LYS A 69 2.74 7.89 7.78
N ARG A 70 3.32 8.48 8.84
CA ARG A 70 4.17 7.76 9.80
C ARG A 70 3.39 6.66 10.53
N LEU A 71 2.21 6.97 11.08
CA LEU A 71 1.37 5.98 11.77
C LEU A 71 0.97 4.83 10.83
N PHE A 72 0.71 5.14 9.56
CA PHE A 72 0.44 4.12 8.55
C PHE A 72 1.64 3.19 8.34
N GLN A 73 2.85 3.75 8.22
CA GLN A 73 4.08 2.98 8.06
C GLN A 73 4.37 2.11 9.29
N GLU A 74 4.21 2.64 10.51
CA GLU A 74 4.38 1.86 11.74
C GLU A 74 3.43 0.66 11.82
N LEU A 75 2.18 0.80 11.37
CA LEU A 75 1.25 -0.33 11.30
C LEU A 75 1.57 -1.31 10.17
N ALA A 76 2.17 -0.84 9.10
CA ALA A 76 2.59 -1.68 7.98
C ALA A 76 3.85 -2.50 8.31
N THR A 77 4.75 -1.97 9.13
CA THR A 77 6.01 -2.63 9.55
C THR A 77 5.88 -3.51 10.78
N LYS A 78 4.85 -3.31 11.63
CA LYS A 78 4.51 -4.20 12.77
C LYS A 78 3.94 -5.57 12.34
N LYS A 79 4.27 -6.03 11.14
CA LYS A 79 3.81 -7.30 10.55
C LYS A 79 4.85 -8.39 10.67
#